data_AF-A0A2V8SVD2-F1
#
_entry.id   AF-A0A2V8SVD2-F1
#
_cell.length_a   1.000
_cell.length_b   1.000
_cell.length_c   1.000
_cell.angle_alpha   90.00
_cell.angle_beta   90.00
_cell.angle_gamma   90.00
#
_symmetry.space_group_name_H-M   'P 1'
#
loop_
_entity.id
_entity.type
_entity.pdbx_description
1 polymer ?
#
loop_
_entity_poly.entity_id
_entity_poly.type
_entity_poly.pdbx_seq_one_letter_code
_entity_poly.pdbx_strand_id
1 'polypeptide(L)' 'MKRTPEQKLLDPRPGSKIAEARDFGIDLTLVAERLRQTPQERIDNLQASMKFLAELERARAKGPVRKNEN' A
#
# COMPACT_ATOMS: atom_id res chain seq x y z
N MET A 1 -23.45 16.16 -9.63
CA MET A 1 -22.14 16.34 -8.96
C MET A 1 -21.02 15.72 -9.78
N LYS A 2 -19.83 16.33 -9.84
CA LYS A 2 -18.64 15.71 -10.46
C LYS A 2 -18.05 14.67 -9.50
N ARG A 3 -17.71 13.48 -10.00
CA ARG A 3 -17.02 12.44 -9.21
C ARG A 3 -15.62 12.89 -8.82
N THR A 4 -15.21 12.63 -7.57
CA THR A 4 -13.84 12.87 -7.12
C THR A 4 -12.85 11.95 -7.85
N PRO A 5 -11.55 12.27 -7.88
CA PRO A 5 -10.53 11.36 -8.43
C PRO A 5 -10.61 9.96 -7.80
N GLU A 6 -10.80 9.90 -6.50
CA GLU A 6 -10.94 8.65 -5.75
C GLU A 6 -12.18 7.85 -6.18
N GLN A 7 -13.35 8.49 -6.30
CA GLN A 7 -14.56 7.82 -6.78
C GLN A 7 -14.39 7.24 -8.18
N LYS A 8 -13.58 7.89 -9.03
CA LYS A 8 -13.28 7.36 -10.38
C LYS A 8 -12.37 6.13 -10.35
N LEU A 9 -11.53 5.98 -9.32
CA LEU A 9 -10.62 4.84 -9.13
C LEU A 9 -11.34 3.64 -8.51
N LEU A 10 -12.16 3.88 -7.48
CA LEU A 10 -12.88 2.83 -6.75
C LEU A 10 -14.13 2.34 -7.49
N ASP A 11 -14.75 3.21 -8.28
CA ASP A 11 -15.89 2.88 -9.16
C ASP A 11 -15.62 3.39 -10.59
N PRO A 12 -14.73 2.71 -11.34
CA PRO A 12 -14.40 3.15 -12.68
C PRO A 12 -15.59 2.97 -13.62
N ARG A 13 -15.81 3.97 -14.48
CA ARG A 13 -16.86 3.86 -15.50
C ARG A 13 -16.54 2.69 -16.43
N PRO A 14 -17.52 1.82 -16.76
CA PRO A 14 -17.32 0.78 -17.77
C PRO A 14 -16.75 1.36 -19.06
N GLY A 15 -15.77 0.66 -19.65
CA GLY A 15 -15.08 1.08 -20.88
C GLY A 15 -14.11 2.26 -20.72
N SER A 16 -13.91 2.79 -19.51
CA SER A 16 -12.88 3.82 -19.28
C SER A 16 -11.48 3.22 -19.16
N LYS A 17 -10.44 4.04 -19.37
CA LYS A 17 -9.04 3.61 -19.14
C LYS A 17 -8.75 3.16 -17.71
N ILE A 18 -9.50 3.68 -16.73
CA ILE A 18 -9.38 3.23 -15.33
C ILE A 18 -10.00 1.83 -15.18
N ALA A 19 -11.13 1.56 -15.84
CA ALA A 19 -11.71 0.21 -15.86
C ALA A 19 -10.77 -0.78 -16.55
N GLU A 20 -10.19 -0.40 -17.69
CA GLU A 20 -9.19 -1.21 -18.40
C GLU A 20 -7.97 -1.52 -17.53
N ALA A 21 -7.45 -0.54 -16.77
CA ALA A 21 -6.35 -0.76 -15.84
C ALA A 21 -6.72 -1.74 -14.71
N ARG A 22 -7.92 -1.60 -14.13
CA ARG A 22 -8.43 -2.56 -13.14
C ARG A 22 -8.54 -3.97 -13.72
N ASP A 23 -9.12 -4.08 -14.91
CA ASP A 23 -9.36 -5.37 -15.58
C ASP A 23 -8.04 -6.03 -16.03
N PHE A 24 -7.00 -5.23 -16.30
CA PHE A 24 -5.62 -5.70 -16.49
C PHE A 24 -4.96 -6.20 -15.20
N GLY A 25 -5.49 -5.86 -14.02
CA GLY A 25 -4.95 -6.26 -12.72
C GLY A 25 -4.13 -5.19 -12.01
N ILE A 26 -4.20 -3.94 -12.43
CA ILE A 26 -3.58 -2.82 -11.67
C ILE A 26 -4.37 -2.60 -10.38
N ASP A 27 -3.67 -2.61 -9.24
CA ASP A 27 -4.27 -2.28 -7.95
C ASP A 27 -4.49 -0.76 -7.82
N LEU A 28 -5.72 -0.34 -8.12
CA LEU A 28 -6.14 1.05 -8.00
C LEU A 28 -6.42 1.48 -6.55
N THR A 29 -6.55 0.53 -5.62
CA THR A 29 -6.78 0.85 -4.20
C THR A 29 -5.55 1.52 -3.59
N LEU A 30 -4.35 1.04 -3.95
CA LEU A 30 -3.08 1.66 -3.57
C LEU A 30 -2.94 3.09 -4.11
N VAL A 31 -3.43 3.34 -5.33
CA VAL A 31 -3.43 4.69 -5.92
C VAL A 31 -4.40 5.60 -5.17
N ALA A 32 -5.59 5.12 -4.85
CA ALA A 32 -6.58 5.87 -4.08
C ALA A 32 -6.05 6.20 -2.67
N GLU A 33 -5.44 5.24 -1.98
CA GLU A 33 -4.84 5.44 -0.66
C GLU A 33 -3.77 6.54 -0.68
N ARG A 34 -2.86 6.50 -1.66
CA ARG A 34 -1.83 7.52 -1.80
C ARG A 34 -2.41 8.91 -2.06
N LEU A 35 -3.51 9.00 -2.81
CA LEU A 35 -4.17 10.29 -3.07
C LEU A 35 -4.82 10.90 -1.82
N ARG A 36 -5.19 10.09 -0.81
CA ARG A 36 -5.67 10.60 0.49
C ARG A 36 -4.56 11.20 1.33
N GLN A 37 -3.33 10.74 1.15
CA GLN A 37 -2.17 11.16 1.94
C GLN A 37 -1.57 12.45 1.39
N THR A 38 -1.26 13.38 2.29
CA THR A 38 -0.40 14.52 2.04
C THR A 38 1.03 14.08 1.68
N PRO A 39 1.84 14.93 1.03
CA PRO A 39 3.24 14.61 0.77
C PRO A 39 4.04 14.22 2.02
N GLN A 40 3.78 14.87 3.16
CA GLN A 40 4.47 14.57 4.41
C GLN A 40 4.11 13.17 4.95
N GLU A 41 2.82 12.84 5.01
CA GLU A 41 2.37 11.52 5.47
C GLU A 41 2.95 10.38 4.63
N ARG A 42 3.16 10.59 3.32
CA ARG A 42 3.82 9.60 2.46
C ARG A 42 5.29 9.38 2.86
N ILE A 43 6.01 10.45 3.21
CA ILE A 43 7.39 10.38 3.69
C ILE A 43 7.42 9.66 5.03
N ASP A 44 6.51 9.98 5.94
CA ASP A 44 6.43 9.36 7.27
C ASP A 44 6.16 7.85 7.16
N ASN A 45 5.23 7.45 6.29
CA ASN A 45 4.93 6.04 6.02
C ASN A 45 6.11 5.29 5.39
N LEU A 46 6.87 5.94 4.50
CA LEU A 46 8.08 5.36 3.94
C LEU A 46 9.14 5.14 5.03
N GLN A 47 9.37 6.14 5.88
CA GLN A 47 10.33 6.02 6.98
C GLN A 47 9.93 4.92 7.97
N ALA A 48 8.64 4.80 8.30
CA ALA A 48 8.13 3.71 9.13
C ALA A 48 8.38 2.33 8.50
N SER A 49 8.13 2.20 7.20
CA SER A 49 8.36 0.96 6.45
C SER A 49 9.85 0.57 6.44
N MET A 50 10.75 1.56 6.29
CA MET A 50 12.19 1.32 6.35
C MET A 50 12.66 0.85 7.73
N LYS A 51 12.11 1.44 8.81
CA LYS A 51 12.40 1.00 10.19
C LYS A 51 11.95 -0.44 10.42
N PHE A 52 10.74 -0.78 9.99
CA PHE A 52 10.21 -2.13 10.10
C PHE A 52 11.07 -3.15 9.34
N LEU A 53 11.49 -2.84 8.12
CA LEU A 53 12.41 -3.68 7.34
C LEU A 53 13.74 -3.93 8.09
N ALA A 54 14.32 -2.89 8.69
CA ALA A 54 15.54 -3.03 9.47
C ALA A 54 15.34 -3.94 10.70
N GLU A 55 14.17 -3.89 11.34
CA GLU A 55 13.84 -4.79 12.45
C GLU A 55 13.67 -6.24 11.99
N LEU A 56 13.00 -6.47 10.87
CA LEU A 56 12.87 -7.80 10.27
C LEU A 56 14.24 -8.41 9.93
N GLU A 57 15.15 -7.62 9.34
CA GLU A 57 16.51 -8.08 9.05
C GLU A 57 17.29 -8.45 10.32
N ARG A 58 17.16 -7.66 11.39
CA ARG A 58 17.76 -7.99 12.69
C ARG A 58 17.17 -9.28 13.27
N ALA A 59 15.85 -9.47 13.16
CA ALA A 59 15.18 -10.67 13.64
C ALA A 59 15.64 -11.90 12.85
N ARG A 60 15.75 -11.81 11.52
CA ARG A 60 16.29 -12.86 10.66
C ARG A 60 17.71 -13.24 11.07
N ALA A 61 18.57 -12.26 11.35
CA ALA A 61 19.95 -12.49 11.75
C ALA A 61 20.09 -13.18 13.12
N LYS A 62 19.14 -13.00 14.05
CA LYS A 62 19.13 -13.68 15.36
C LYS A 62 18.79 -15.17 15.26
N GLY A 63 18.32 -15.65 14.11
CA GLY A 63 17.91 -17.04 13.91
C GLY A 63 16.58 -17.38 14.61
N PRO A 64 16.10 -18.62 14.45
CA PRO A 64 14.82 -19.05 15.02
C PRO A 64 14.84 -18.97 16.56
N VAL A 65 13.79 -18.42 17.14
CA VAL A 65 13.58 -18.46 18.59
C VAL A 65 13.38 -19.92 18.98
N ARG A 66 14.32 -20.50 19.74
CA ARG A 66 14.13 -21.81 20.35
C ARG A 66 12.97 -21.70 21.34
N LYS A 67 11.87 -22.40 21.07
CA LYS A 67 10.85 -22.62 22.09
C LYS A 67 11.48 -23.53 23.14
N ASN A 68 11.64 -23.01 24.36
CA ASN A 68 11.94 -23.85 25.50
C ASN A 68 10.65 -24.62 25.82
N GLU A 69 10.62 -25.90 25.49
CA GLU A 69 9.61 -26.82 26.01
C GLU A 69 10.01 -27.13 27.45
N ASN A 70 9.16 -26.70 28.40
CA ASN A 70 9.19 -27.13 29.80
C ASN A 70 7.75 -27.15 30.32
#